data_AF-A0AAV2QME2-F1
#
_entry.id   AF-A0AAV2QME2-F1
#
_cell.length_a   1.000
_cell.length_b   1.000
_cell.length_c   1.000
_cell.angle_alpha   90.00
_cell.angle_beta   90.00
_cell.angle_gamma   90.00
#
_symmetry.space_group_name_H-M   'P 1'
#
loop_
_entity.id
_entity.type
_entity.pdbx_description
1 polymer ?
#
loop_
_entity_poly.entity_id
_entity_poly.type
_entity_poly.pdbx_seq_one_letter_code
_entity_poly.pdbx_strand_id
1 'polypeptide(L)'
;MIAQNTTNKHTNLTRSYLYNHDCSDSLTFICQVGCPEAFQRIGNHCYMQSEDFGIPHLTWQEARDYCTSLSVPEGYHADLAILGLPDQDDYLFMDIFVTNAPRQWLGAFLESECHYKWIDGRELSSQSIYWPDLEPFCGVWKSVIISPSSTRPYLATEYETNVYPFICQIFQNDADFHQAKIY
;
A
#
# COMPACT_ATOMS: atom_id res chain seq x y z
N MET A 1 48.72 0.78 -26.82
CA MET A 1 48.08 -0.31 -27.57
C MET A 1 48.63 -1.62 -27.03
N ILE A 2 47.92 -2.64 -26.54
CA ILE A 2 46.49 -3.01 -26.36
C ILE A 2 46.54 -4.04 -25.20
N ALA A 3 45.92 -3.73 -24.06
CA ALA A 3 44.71 -4.34 -23.48
C ALA A 3 45.00 -5.40 -22.39
N GLN A 4 44.52 -5.07 -21.19
CA GLN A 4 44.39 -5.98 -20.06
C GLN A 4 43.20 -6.91 -20.32
N ASN A 5 43.44 -8.21 -20.15
CA ASN A 5 42.48 -9.27 -20.39
C ASN A 5 41.53 -9.36 -19.17
N THR A 6 40.40 -8.66 -19.23
CA THR A 6 39.33 -8.78 -18.24
C THR A 6 38.49 -10.02 -18.54
N THR A 7 38.77 -11.12 -17.83
CA THR A 7 37.87 -12.27 -17.79
C THR A 7 36.59 -11.89 -17.06
N ASN A 8 35.54 -11.59 -17.84
CA ASN A 8 34.16 -11.52 -17.38
C ASN A 8 33.75 -12.89 -16.82
N LYS A 9 33.65 -13.02 -15.49
CA LYS A 9 32.89 -14.09 -14.86
C LYS A 9 31.41 -13.84 -15.14
N HIS A 10 30.91 -14.40 -16.23
CA HIS A 10 29.47 -14.60 -16.41
C HIS A 10 29.00 -15.57 -15.34
N THR A 11 28.34 -15.06 -14.29
CA THR A 11 27.57 -15.87 -13.37
C THR A 11 26.43 -16.51 -14.16
N ASN A 12 26.54 -17.82 -14.35
CA ASN A 12 25.51 -18.63 -15.00
C ASN A 12 24.32 -18.69 -14.04
N LEU A 13 23.33 -17.82 -14.25
CA LEU A 13 22.07 -17.84 -13.50
C LEU A 13 21.26 -19.05 -13.97
N THR A 14 21.40 -20.17 -13.27
CA THR A 14 20.49 -21.32 -13.43
C THR A 14 19.08 -20.87 -13.05
N ARG A 15 18.15 -20.95 -13.99
CA ARG A 15 16.73 -20.72 -13.72
C ARG A 15 16.21 -21.79 -12.76
N SER A 16 15.61 -21.35 -11.66
CA SER A 16 14.83 -22.21 -10.78
C SER A 16 13.38 -22.28 -11.28
N TYR A 17 12.76 -23.45 -11.15
CA TYR A 17 11.37 -23.68 -11.53
C TYR A 17 10.59 -24.21 -10.32
N LEU A 18 9.29 -23.92 -10.27
CA LEU A 18 8.38 -24.48 -9.27
C LEU A 18 7.92 -25.86 -9.75
N TYR A 19 7.87 -26.85 -8.84
CA TYR A 19 7.41 -28.21 -9.10
C TYR A 19 6.42 -28.64 -8.02
N ASN A 20 5.45 -29.46 -8.39
CA ASN A 20 4.59 -30.12 -7.42
C ASN A 20 5.38 -31.21 -6.70
N HIS A 21 5.27 -31.25 -5.37
CA HIS A 21 5.85 -32.27 -4.50
C HIS A 21 4.77 -32.81 -3.56
N ASP A 22 4.97 -34.01 -3.04
CA ASP A 22 4.10 -34.56 -2.01
C ASP A 22 4.31 -33.78 -0.70
N CYS A 23 3.23 -33.39 -0.02
CA CYS A 23 3.33 -32.63 1.24
C CYS A 23 3.95 -33.44 2.39
N SER A 24 4.06 -34.76 2.25
CA SER A 24 4.76 -35.63 3.20
C SER A 24 6.29 -35.64 3.03
N ASP A 25 6.81 -35.07 1.93
CA ASP A 25 8.25 -34.96 1.70
C ASP A 25 8.90 -33.95 2.68
N SER A 26 10.05 -34.32 3.23
CA SER A 26 10.83 -33.44 4.09
C SER A 26 11.63 -32.43 3.25
N LEU A 27 11.02 -31.30 2.92
CA LEU A 27 11.64 -30.23 2.14
C LEU A 27 12.12 -29.06 3.01
N THR A 28 13.11 -28.32 2.53
CA THR A 28 13.46 -27.01 3.09
C THR A 28 12.42 -25.98 2.70
N PHE A 29 11.99 -25.16 3.65
CA PHE A 29 11.07 -24.05 3.43
C PHE A 29 11.75 -22.72 3.71
N ILE A 30 11.19 -21.66 3.15
CA ILE A 30 11.61 -20.28 3.42
C ILE A 30 10.55 -19.66 4.32
N CYS A 31 10.93 -19.26 5.53
CA CYS A 31 10.09 -18.38 6.33
C CYS A 31 10.12 -16.99 5.72
N GLN A 32 8.95 -16.44 5.44
CA GLN A 32 8.82 -15.02 5.19
C GLN A 32 8.20 -14.37 6.42
N VAL A 33 8.73 -13.21 6.82
CA VAL A 33 8.10 -12.39 7.86
C VAL A 33 6.69 -12.06 7.39
N GLY A 34 5.69 -12.55 8.12
CA GLY A 34 4.28 -12.34 7.84
C GLY A 34 3.81 -10.97 8.30
N CYS A 35 2.63 -10.57 7.86
CA CYS A 35 1.94 -9.44 8.45
C CYS A 35 1.50 -9.77 9.89
N PRO A 36 1.40 -8.75 10.77
CA PRO A 36 0.79 -8.93 12.08
C PRO A 36 -0.63 -9.48 11.99
N GLU A 37 -1.13 -10.00 13.11
CA GLU A 37 -2.53 -10.41 13.22
C GLU A 37 -3.46 -9.26 12.81
N ALA A 38 -4.58 -9.60 12.14
CA ALA A 38 -5.51 -8.69 11.48
C ALA A 38 -5.06 -8.03 10.16
N PHE A 39 -3.79 -8.17 9.77
CA PHE A 39 -3.31 -7.61 8.50
C PHE A 39 -3.10 -8.68 7.42
N GLN A 40 -3.65 -8.43 6.23
CA GLN A 40 -3.41 -9.21 5.03
C GLN A 40 -2.21 -8.67 4.26
N ARG A 41 -1.38 -9.58 3.76
CA ARG A 41 -0.26 -9.23 2.89
C ARG A 41 -0.72 -9.07 1.44
N ILE A 42 -0.35 -7.94 0.82
CA ILE A 42 -0.46 -7.72 -0.63
C ILE A 42 0.89 -7.16 -1.10
N GLY A 43 1.57 -7.89 -2.00
CA GLY A 43 2.94 -7.56 -2.36
C GLY A 43 3.87 -7.57 -1.14
N ASN A 44 4.58 -6.48 -0.90
CA ASN A 44 5.47 -6.32 0.26
C ASN A 44 4.87 -5.52 1.41
N HIS A 45 3.57 -5.24 1.36
CA HIS A 45 2.88 -4.41 2.34
C HIS A 45 1.78 -5.19 3.07
N CYS A 46 1.39 -4.66 4.23
CA CYS A 46 0.41 -5.24 5.11
C CYS A 46 -0.76 -4.27 5.28
N TYR A 47 -1.97 -4.77 5.06
CA TYR A 47 -3.19 -3.97 5.04
C TYR A 47 -4.30 -4.58 5.89
N MET A 48 -5.15 -3.74 6.46
CA MET A 48 -6.32 -4.17 7.23
C MET A 48 -7.53 -3.36 6.75
N GLN A 49 -8.59 -4.05 6.32
CA GLN A 49 -9.86 -3.43 5.95
C GLN A 49 -10.79 -3.38 7.17
N SER A 50 -11.30 -2.20 7.49
CA SER A 50 -12.19 -1.99 8.65
C SER A 50 -13.41 -2.91 8.69
N GLU A 51 -14.03 -3.18 7.53
CA GLU A 51 -15.23 -4.01 7.42
C GLU A 51 -15.02 -5.47 7.84
N ASP A 52 -13.83 -6.03 7.59
CA ASP A 52 -13.50 -7.42 7.95
C ASP A 52 -13.57 -7.67 9.46
N PHE A 53 -13.47 -6.59 10.25
CA PHE A 53 -13.48 -6.60 11.71
C PHE A 53 -14.75 -5.97 12.29
N GLY A 54 -15.74 -5.62 11.46
CA GLY A 54 -16.99 -5.00 11.91
C GLY A 54 -16.80 -3.62 12.54
N ILE A 55 -15.74 -2.91 12.17
CA ILE A 55 -15.49 -1.55 12.65
C ILE A 55 -16.49 -0.61 11.96
N PRO A 56 -17.15 0.31 12.68
CA PRO A 56 -18.10 1.22 12.07
C PRO A 56 -17.44 2.13 11.04
N HIS A 57 -18.23 2.66 10.12
CA HIS A 57 -17.76 3.67 9.19
C HIS A 57 -17.40 4.94 9.95
N LEU A 58 -16.28 5.55 9.60
CA LEU A 58 -15.72 6.70 10.30
C LEU A 58 -15.50 7.86 9.33
N THR A 59 -15.42 9.09 9.87
CA THR A 59 -14.90 10.22 9.10
C THR A 59 -13.44 9.99 8.75
N TRP A 60 -12.90 10.72 7.77
CA TRP A 60 -11.51 10.53 7.35
C TRP A 60 -10.53 10.70 8.52
N GLN A 61 -10.74 11.72 9.36
CA GLN A 61 -9.89 11.99 10.51
C GLN A 61 -10.00 10.88 11.57
N GLU A 62 -11.22 10.44 11.90
CA GLU A 62 -11.43 9.35 12.86
C GLU A 62 -10.85 8.02 12.37
N ALA A 63 -10.95 7.74 11.06
CA ALA A 63 -10.34 6.56 10.44
C ALA A 63 -8.81 6.60 10.55
N ARG A 64 -8.21 7.78 10.33
CA ARG A 64 -6.78 7.99 10.52
C ARG A 64 -6.35 7.79 11.96
N ASP A 65 -7.07 8.39 12.90
CA ASP A 65 -6.82 8.26 14.33
C ASP A 65 -6.93 6.79 14.76
N TYR A 66 -7.90 6.05 14.20
CA TYR A 66 -8.01 4.61 14.40
C TYR A 66 -6.75 3.88 13.93
N CYS A 67 -6.34 4.05 12.66
CA CYS A 67 -5.18 3.34 12.12
C CYS A 67 -3.90 3.63 12.90
N THR A 68 -3.68 4.89 13.27
CA THR A 68 -2.50 5.32 14.06
C THR A 68 -2.51 4.84 15.51
N SER A 69 -3.69 4.47 16.04
CA SER A 69 -3.82 3.88 17.38
C SER A 69 -3.53 2.37 17.44
N LEU A 70 -3.42 1.70 16.29
CA LEU A 70 -3.20 0.26 16.23
C LEU A 70 -1.83 -0.11 16.81
N SER A 71 -1.82 -1.13 17.66
CA SER A 71 -0.58 -1.72 18.16
C SER A 71 0.05 -2.60 17.09
N VAL A 72 1.20 -2.18 16.57
CA VAL A 72 2.01 -2.92 15.58
C VAL A 72 3.39 -3.27 16.17
N PRO A 73 4.14 -4.21 15.57
CA PRO A 73 5.47 -4.57 16.05
C PRO A 73 6.43 -3.38 16.13
N GLU A 74 7.44 -3.49 17.00
CA GLU A 74 8.51 -2.49 17.13
C GLU A 74 9.21 -2.25 15.77
N GLY A 75 9.55 -0.99 15.49
CA GLY A 75 10.13 -0.57 14.21
C GLY A 75 9.09 -0.26 13.12
N TYR A 76 7.79 -0.40 13.42
CA TYR A 76 6.71 -0.08 12.50
C TYR A 76 5.68 0.88 13.11
N HIS A 77 4.85 1.47 12.26
CA HIS A 77 3.61 2.16 12.61
C HIS A 77 2.50 1.81 11.62
N ALA A 78 1.25 2.09 11.96
CA ALA A 78 0.13 1.99 11.02
C ALA A 78 -0.48 3.38 10.79
N ASP A 79 -0.97 3.62 9.58
CA ASP A 79 -1.75 4.81 9.20
C ASP A 79 -2.68 4.39 8.04
N LEU A 80 -3.48 5.31 7.47
CA LEU A 80 -4.32 5.02 6.31
C LEU A 80 -3.48 4.55 5.11
N ALA A 81 -4.03 3.63 4.32
CA ALA A 81 -3.34 3.11 3.16
C ALA A 81 -3.10 4.17 2.08
N ILE A 82 -1.96 4.09 1.41
CA ILE A 82 -1.56 4.99 0.32
C ILE A 82 -1.20 4.18 -0.92
N LEU A 83 -1.09 4.85 -2.07
CA LEU A 83 -0.70 4.25 -3.34
C LEU A 83 0.66 4.76 -3.84
N GLY A 84 1.24 4.06 -4.80
CA GLY A 84 2.41 4.49 -5.55
C GLY A 84 3.72 4.37 -4.75
N LEU A 85 3.77 3.50 -3.76
CA LEU A 85 5.04 3.17 -3.09
C LEU A 85 5.92 2.28 -3.97
N PRO A 86 7.24 2.32 -3.79
CA PRO A 86 8.13 1.33 -4.39
C PRO A 86 7.71 -0.09 -4.01
N ASP A 87 7.74 -1.01 -4.97
CA ASP A 87 7.37 -2.42 -4.79
C ASP A 87 5.90 -2.68 -4.36
N GLN A 88 5.04 -1.66 -4.42
CA GLN A 88 3.59 -1.79 -4.27
C GLN A 88 2.96 -2.12 -5.63
N ASP A 89 2.18 -3.20 -5.68
CA ASP A 89 1.30 -3.47 -6.81
C ASP A 89 -0.04 -2.79 -6.55
N ASP A 90 -0.13 -1.51 -6.93
CA ASP A 90 -1.34 -0.71 -6.69
C ASP A 90 -2.56 -1.29 -7.37
N TYR A 91 -2.41 -1.88 -8.57
CA TYR A 91 -3.54 -2.46 -9.28
C TYR A 91 -4.09 -3.67 -8.53
N LEU A 92 -3.21 -4.55 -8.07
CA LEU A 92 -3.63 -5.70 -7.27
C LEU A 92 -4.23 -5.26 -5.92
N PHE A 93 -3.64 -4.27 -5.25
CA PHE A 93 -4.18 -3.69 -4.03
C PHE A 93 -5.60 -3.15 -4.26
N MET A 94 -5.77 -2.31 -5.28
CA MET A 94 -7.05 -1.69 -5.60
C MET A 94 -8.09 -2.73 -6.01
N ASP A 95 -7.71 -3.75 -6.79
CA ASP A 95 -8.60 -4.84 -7.19
C ASP A 95 -9.09 -5.64 -5.98
N ILE A 96 -8.18 -6.09 -5.11
CA ILE A 96 -8.51 -6.87 -3.91
C ILE A 96 -9.51 -6.14 -3.01
N PHE A 97 -9.27 -4.86 -2.74
CA PHE A 97 -10.11 -4.11 -1.80
C PHE A 97 -11.41 -3.57 -2.39
N VAL A 98 -11.53 -3.48 -3.72
CA VAL A 98 -12.70 -2.87 -4.37
C VAL A 98 -13.64 -3.88 -5.00
N THR A 99 -13.20 -5.11 -5.28
CA THR A 99 -14.02 -6.11 -6.00
C THR A 99 -15.36 -6.39 -5.32
N ASN A 100 -15.48 -6.20 -4.00
CA ASN A 100 -16.72 -6.46 -3.26
C ASN A 100 -17.09 -5.41 -2.20
N ALA A 101 -16.37 -4.29 -2.12
CA ALA A 101 -16.53 -3.34 -1.03
C ALA A 101 -17.05 -1.97 -1.51
N PRO A 102 -17.81 -1.24 -0.67
CA PRO A 102 -18.20 0.14 -0.95
C PRO A 102 -16.97 1.07 -1.01
N ARG A 103 -17.21 2.37 -1.23
CA ARG A 103 -16.18 3.42 -1.18
C ARG A 103 -15.40 3.35 0.13
N GLN A 104 -14.07 3.46 0.08
CA GLN A 104 -13.21 3.36 1.28
C GLN A 104 -12.20 4.48 1.35
N TRP A 105 -11.93 4.99 2.56
CA TRP A 105 -10.91 5.99 2.80
C TRP A 105 -9.50 5.47 2.53
N LEU A 106 -8.72 6.33 1.87
CA LEU A 106 -7.27 6.22 1.76
C LEU A 106 -6.60 7.44 2.40
N GLY A 107 -5.29 7.35 2.61
CA GLY A 107 -4.48 8.37 3.23
C GLY A 107 -4.15 9.55 2.33
N ALA A 108 -5.02 9.94 1.40
CA ALA A 108 -4.84 11.17 0.62
C ALA A 108 -5.81 12.27 1.06
N PHE A 109 -5.31 13.50 1.10
CA PHE A 109 -6.04 14.68 1.55
C PHE A 109 -5.64 15.94 0.77
N LEU A 110 -6.50 16.95 0.77
CA LEU A 110 -6.26 18.27 0.17
C LEU A 110 -5.36 19.10 1.09
N GLU A 111 -4.13 19.37 0.68
CA GLU A 111 -3.20 20.21 1.43
C GLU A 111 -3.46 21.70 1.18
N SER A 112 -3.66 22.06 -0.09
CA SER A 112 -3.98 23.41 -0.53
C SER A 112 -4.84 23.35 -1.79
N GLU A 113 -5.36 24.49 -2.26
CA GLU A 113 -6.29 24.55 -3.39
C GLU A 113 -5.80 23.71 -4.60
N CYS A 114 -6.56 22.69 -4.98
CA CYS A 114 -6.22 21.73 -6.05
C CYS A 114 -4.98 20.84 -5.82
N HIS A 115 -4.35 20.87 -4.65
CA HIS A 115 -3.14 20.11 -4.36
C HIS A 115 -3.42 19.03 -3.30
N TYR A 116 -3.43 17.78 -3.76
CA TYR A 116 -3.61 16.63 -2.90
C TYR A 116 -2.26 16.00 -2.55
N LYS A 117 -2.15 15.50 -1.33
CA LYS A 117 -0.99 14.75 -0.85
C LYS A 117 -1.40 13.48 -0.16
N TRP A 118 -0.51 12.51 -0.21
CA TRP A 118 -0.54 11.36 0.67
C TRP A 118 -0.07 11.77 2.08
N ILE A 119 -0.52 11.04 3.09
CA ILE A 119 -0.11 11.22 4.49
C ILE A 119 1.41 11.06 4.72
N ASP A 120 2.13 10.42 3.79
CA ASP A 120 3.59 10.34 3.79
C ASP A 120 4.28 11.59 3.21
N GLY A 121 3.50 12.60 2.81
CA GLY A 121 3.97 13.87 2.27
C GLY A 121 4.23 13.89 0.77
N ARG A 122 4.13 12.75 0.07
CA ARG A 122 4.23 12.72 -1.41
C ARG A 122 3.04 13.42 -2.05
N GLU A 123 3.30 14.07 -3.18
CA GLU A 123 2.26 14.68 -3.99
C GLU A 123 1.42 13.62 -4.70
N LEU A 124 0.09 13.77 -4.63
CA LEU A 124 -0.85 13.03 -5.47
C LEU A 124 -1.22 13.93 -6.66
N SER A 125 -0.47 13.76 -7.75
CA SER A 125 -0.66 14.56 -8.97
C SER A 125 -2.10 14.49 -9.48
N SER A 126 -2.63 15.63 -9.94
CA SER A 126 -3.92 15.70 -10.65
C SER A 126 -3.92 14.93 -11.98
N GLN A 127 -2.75 14.58 -12.51
CA GLN A 127 -2.60 13.74 -13.71
C GLN A 127 -2.36 12.26 -13.38
N SER A 128 -2.51 11.88 -12.11
CA SER A 128 -2.30 10.49 -11.69
C SER A 128 -3.26 9.55 -12.40
N ILE A 129 -2.75 8.37 -12.78
CA ILE A 129 -3.51 7.32 -13.45
C ILE A 129 -4.63 6.72 -12.60
N TYR A 130 -4.67 7.03 -11.29
CA TYR A 130 -5.70 6.54 -10.39
C TYR A 130 -6.96 7.40 -10.43
N TRP A 131 -6.89 8.63 -10.93
CA TRP A 131 -8.07 9.48 -11.12
C TRP A 131 -8.87 9.05 -12.35
N PRO A 132 -10.21 9.11 -12.33
CA PRO A 132 -11.02 9.09 -13.52
C PRO A 132 -10.96 10.45 -14.22
N ASP A 133 -11.51 10.54 -15.43
CA ASP A 133 -11.69 11.83 -16.10
C ASP A 133 -12.48 12.79 -15.19
N LEU A 134 -12.06 14.07 -15.17
CA LEU A 134 -12.65 15.17 -14.39
C LEU A 134 -12.39 15.16 -12.87
N GLU A 135 -11.54 14.26 -12.37
CA GLU A 135 -10.99 14.29 -11.02
C GLU A 135 -9.47 14.61 -11.06
N PRO A 136 -8.87 15.06 -9.95
CA PRO A 136 -9.51 15.42 -8.70
C PRO A 136 -10.29 16.74 -8.82
N PHE A 137 -11.45 16.81 -8.20
CA PHE A 137 -12.13 18.09 -8.05
C PHE A 137 -11.39 19.01 -7.07
N CYS A 138 -11.33 20.29 -7.42
CA CYS A 138 -10.83 21.34 -6.54
C CYS A 138 -11.96 21.94 -5.70
N GLY A 139 -11.74 22.12 -4.39
CA GLY A 139 -12.63 22.92 -3.55
C GLY A 139 -12.85 22.34 -2.17
N VAL A 140 -14.12 22.09 -1.83
CA VAL A 140 -14.58 21.68 -0.49
C VAL A 140 -14.34 20.20 -0.17
N TRP A 141 -14.02 19.39 -1.18
CA TRP A 141 -13.65 17.99 -1.01
C TRP A 141 -12.20 17.91 -0.54
N LYS A 142 -11.99 17.28 0.61
CA LYS A 142 -10.70 17.34 1.32
C LYS A 142 -10.04 15.99 1.48
N SER A 143 -10.75 14.91 1.20
CA SER A 143 -10.29 13.54 1.47
C SER A 143 -10.51 12.68 0.25
N VAL A 144 -9.71 11.62 0.13
CA VAL A 144 -9.74 10.74 -1.04
C VAL A 144 -10.21 9.35 -0.62
N ILE A 145 -11.14 8.83 -1.40
CA ILE A 145 -11.58 7.44 -1.33
C ILE A 145 -11.06 6.66 -2.54
N ILE A 146 -11.03 5.35 -2.40
CA ILE A 146 -11.12 4.44 -3.54
C ILE A 146 -12.60 4.09 -3.79
N SER A 147 -13.02 4.12 -5.05
CA SER A 147 -14.40 3.84 -5.47
C SER A 147 -14.46 2.77 -6.55
N PRO A 148 -15.42 1.82 -6.48
CA PRO A 148 -15.67 0.89 -7.57
C PRO A 148 -16.18 1.62 -8.82
N SER A 149 -15.83 1.08 -9.99
CA SER A 149 -16.39 1.43 -11.30
C SER A 149 -16.46 0.19 -12.18
N SER A 150 -17.24 0.25 -13.26
CA SER A 150 -17.49 -0.86 -14.17
C SER A 150 -16.25 -1.39 -14.91
N THR A 151 -15.18 -0.59 -15.02
CA THR A 151 -13.99 -0.93 -15.80
C THR A 151 -12.75 -1.20 -14.94
N ARG A 152 -12.56 -0.43 -13.87
CA ARG A 152 -11.51 -0.60 -12.85
C ARG A 152 -11.83 0.29 -11.65
N PRO A 153 -11.24 0.05 -10.46
CA PRO A 153 -11.31 0.98 -9.35
C PRO A 153 -10.59 2.31 -9.65
N TYR A 154 -11.09 3.40 -9.06
CA TYR A 154 -10.51 4.74 -9.19
C TYR A 154 -10.50 5.48 -7.86
N LEU A 155 -9.70 6.54 -7.77
CA LEU A 155 -9.80 7.53 -6.71
C LEU A 155 -10.95 8.49 -6.98
N ALA A 156 -11.58 8.97 -5.92
CA ALA A 156 -12.56 10.04 -5.98
C ALA A 156 -12.39 10.97 -4.78
N THR A 157 -12.74 12.24 -4.96
CA THR A 157 -12.67 13.25 -3.91
C THR A 157 -13.98 13.29 -3.12
N GLU A 158 -13.90 13.46 -1.80
CA GLU A 158 -15.03 13.38 -0.88
C GLU A 158 -14.96 14.41 0.26
N TYR A 159 -16.10 14.65 0.89
CA TYR A 159 -16.18 15.50 2.09
C TYR A 159 -15.62 14.75 3.30
N GLU A 160 -14.75 15.41 4.07
CA GLU A 160 -14.13 14.83 5.28
C GLU A 160 -15.15 14.41 6.34
N THR A 161 -16.35 15.00 6.33
CA THR A 161 -17.46 14.70 7.25
C THR A 161 -18.27 13.46 6.86
N ASN A 162 -18.07 12.92 5.64
CA ASN A 162 -18.72 11.67 5.25
C ASN A 162 -18.10 10.51 6.04
N VAL A 163 -18.89 9.44 6.23
CA VAL A 163 -18.41 8.25 6.92
C VAL A 163 -18.32 7.09 5.94
N TYR A 164 -17.14 6.47 5.86
CA TYR A 164 -16.87 5.32 5.01
C TYR A 164 -16.07 4.26 5.78
N PRO A 165 -16.05 3.01 5.30
CA PRO A 165 -14.95 2.11 5.57
C PRO A 165 -13.60 2.74 5.23
N PHE A 166 -12.55 2.17 5.78
CA PHE A 166 -11.18 2.61 5.56
C PHE A 166 -10.24 1.40 5.56
N ILE A 167 -9.06 1.62 4.96
CA ILE A 167 -7.98 0.65 4.91
C ILE A 167 -6.79 1.22 5.69
N CYS A 168 -6.29 0.47 6.66
CA CYS A 168 -5.01 0.77 7.32
C CYS A 168 -3.87 0.04 6.61
N GLN A 169 -2.68 0.63 6.63
CA GLN A 169 -1.44 0.06 6.12
C GLN A 169 -0.35 0.17 7.17
N ILE A 170 0.53 -0.84 7.23
CA ILE A 170 1.73 -0.80 8.06
C ILE A 170 2.90 -0.23 7.28
N PHE A 171 3.64 0.67 7.92
CA PHE A 171 4.84 1.32 7.43
C PHE A 171 6.02 1.01 8.36
N GLN A 172 7.21 0.86 7.78
CA GLN A 172 8.43 0.79 8.56
C GLN A 172 8.81 2.21 9.02
N ASN A 173 9.30 2.35 10.24
CA ASN A 173 9.78 3.63 10.74
C ASN A 173 11.09 4.00 10.02
N ASP A 174 11.21 5.26 9.58
CA ASP A 174 12.37 5.75 8.83
C ASP A 174 13.74 5.64 9.56
N ALA A 175 13.74 5.24 10.83
CA ALA A 175 14.92 5.21 11.69
C ALA A 175 15.96 4.12 11.30
N ASP A 176 15.61 3.12 10.49
CA ASP A 176 16.48 1.96 10.23
C ASP A 176 17.35 2.03 8.96
N PHE A 177 17.18 3.02 8.10
CA PHE A 177 18.04 3.14 6.90
C PHE A 177 19.51 3.49 7.21
N HIS A 178 19.84 3.87 8.45
CA HIS A 178 21.20 4.25 8.84
C HIS A 178 22.03 3.16 9.54
N GLN A 179 21.52 1.94 9.73
CA GLN A 179 22.28 0.88 10.42
C GLN A 179 22.62 -0.38 9.60
N ALA A 180 22.44 -0.38 8.28
CA ALA A 180 23.07 -1.40 7.43
C ALA A 180 24.56 -1.05 7.16
N LYS A 181 25.38 -0.95 8.21
CA LYS A 181 26.84 -1.10 8.05
C LYS A 181 27.14 -2.59 8.02
N ILE A 182 27.43 -3.07 6.81
CA ILE A 182 28.03 -4.38 6.58
C ILE A 182 29.38 -4.41 7.32
N TYR A 183 29.51 -5.30 8.29
CA TYR A 183 30.79 -5.72 8.89
C TYR A 183 31.36 -6.90 8.10
#